data_AF-A0A645EC40-F1
#
_entry.id   AF-A0A645EC40-F1
#
_cell.length_a   1.000
_cell.length_b   1.000
_cell.length_c   1.000
_cell.angle_alpha   90.00
_cell.angle_beta   90.00
_cell.angle_gamma   90.00
#
_symmetry.space_group_name_H-M   'P 1'
#
loop_
_entity.id
_entity.type
_entity.pdbx_description
1 polymer ?
#
loop_
_entity_poly.entity_id
_entity_poly.type
_entity_poly.pdbx_seq_one_letter_code
_entity_poly.pdbx_strand_id
1 'polypeptide(L)'
;MLRTHNQFFNTNAIFGNLIMGIDVAIEEEDGYRAKDTIVALKTALMGSLAGVGDSLFHVIWGTIFGSIAGTLAQSGSIVGCVIWIIANIALLFGRAALLPLGYKQGVKLVTTLKDKLSAFTNAATVLGVTVIGALIPSVVKATVPFVYKKDGVELVIQDTLDAILPALVPVLLVLLTYWMLGHKKLNSTRVIWIILILSIALSALGILG
;
A
#
# COMPACT_ATOMS: atom_id res chain seq x y z
N MET A 1 25.28 5.06 -12.46
CA MET A 1 24.70 3.87 -11.81
C MET A 1 24.73 3.94 -10.28
N LEU A 2 25.87 3.96 -9.58
CA LEU A 2 25.88 3.93 -8.10
C LEU A 2 24.99 4.97 -7.40
N ARG A 3 25.02 6.24 -7.83
CA ARG A 3 24.13 7.30 -7.29
C ARG A 3 22.64 7.10 -7.62
N THR A 4 22.33 6.31 -8.66
CA THR A 4 20.97 5.96 -9.09
C THR A 4 20.37 4.89 -8.19
N HIS A 5 21.15 3.87 -7.81
CA HIS A 5 20.69 2.83 -6.88
C HIS A 5 20.68 3.30 -5.42
N ASN A 6 21.47 4.31 -5.07
CA ASN A 6 21.49 4.89 -3.72
C ASN A 6 20.36 5.90 -3.47
N GLN A 7 19.31 5.87 -4.30
CA GLN A 7 18.11 6.66 -4.07
C GLN A 7 17.17 5.92 -3.12
N PHE A 8 16.28 6.67 -2.47
CA PHE A 8 15.30 6.10 -1.57
C PHE A 8 14.45 5.06 -2.30
N PHE A 9 14.57 3.79 -1.88
CA PHE A 9 13.80 2.66 -2.39
C PHE A 9 13.06 2.02 -1.22
N ASN A 10 11.79 2.37 -1.07
CA ASN A 10 10.94 1.83 -0.01
C ASN A 10 9.68 1.22 -0.63
N THR A 11 9.67 -0.10 -0.70
CA THR A 11 8.53 -0.87 -1.22
C THR A 11 8.41 -2.18 -0.47
N ASN A 12 7.30 -2.88 -0.70
CA ASN A 12 7.05 -4.17 -0.08
C ASN A 12 8.11 -5.19 -0.51
N ALA A 13 8.64 -5.97 0.43
CA ALA A 13 9.74 -6.90 0.20
C ALA A 13 9.45 -7.98 -0.87
N ILE A 14 8.17 -8.28 -1.14
CA ILE A 14 7.76 -9.25 -2.16
C ILE A 14 7.79 -8.62 -3.54
N PHE A 15 7.15 -7.46 -3.72
CA PHE A 15 7.14 -6.74 -5.00
C PHE A 15 8.46 -6.02 -5.31
N GLY A 16 9.32 -5.78 -4.32
CA GLY A 16 10.64 -5.18 -4.56
C GLY A 16 11.51 -6.02 -5.51
N ASN A 17 11.38 -7.35 -5.46
CA ASN A 17 12.05 -8.24 -6.39
C ASN A 17 11.58 -8.06 -7.85
N LEU A 18 10.30 -7.71 -8.06
CA LEU A 18 9.77 -7.44 -9.40
C LEU A 18 10.40 -6.18 -9.99
N ILE A 19 10.45 -5.09 -9.21
CA ILE A 19 11.05 -3.82 -9.66
C ILE A 19 12.54 -4.01 -9.94
N MET A 20 13.25 -4.71 -9.05
CA MET A 20 14.67 -5.03 -9.24
C MET A 20 14.93 -5.84 -10.52
N GLY A 21 14.06 -6.81 -10.84
CA GLY A 21 14.17 -7.55 -12.10
C GLY A 21 14.01 -6.65 -13.33
N ILE A 22 13.06 -5.71 -13.29
CA ILE A 22 12.84 -4.74 -14.37
C ILE A 22 14.06 -3.80 -14.49
N ASP A 23 14.61 -3.33 -13.37
CA ASP A 23 15.81 -2.48 -13.38
C ASP A 23 16.98 -3.19 -14.07
N VAL A 24 17.29 -4.42 -13.67
CA VAL A 24 18.40 -5.20 -14.24
C VAL A 24 18.24 -5.36 -15.74
N ALA A 25 17.02 -5.66 -16.22
CA ALA A 25 16.74 -5.79 -17.64
C ALA A 25 16.94 -4.46 -18.41
N ILE A 26 16.51 -3.34 -17.84
CA ILE A 26 16.71 -2.01 -18.43
C ILE A 26 18.20 -1.63 -18.46
N GLU A 27 18.95 -1.98 -17.41
CA GLU A 27 20.38 -1.70 -17.31
C GLU A 27 21.22 -2.51 -18.29
N GLU A 28 20.87 -3.76 -18.54
CA GLU A 28 21.59 -4.63 -19.48
C GLU A 28 21.49 -4.12 -20.94
N GLU A 29 20.37 -3.53 -21.32
CA GLU A 29 20.12 -3.15 -22.71
C GLU A 29 20.54 -1.70 -23.04
N ASP A 30 20.26 -0.73 -22.16
CA ASP A 30 20.53 0.70 -22.41
C ASP A 30 21.67 1.29 -21.56
N GLY A 31 22.21 0.52 -20.61
CA GLY A 31 23.35 0.91 -19.78
C GLY A 31 23.14 2.25 -19.08
N TYR A 32 24.15 3.13 -19.11
CA TYR A 32 24.09 4.42 -18.41
C TYR A 32 22.99 5.37 -18.93
N ARG A 33 22.53 5.19 -20.18
CA ARG A 33 21.51 6.06 -20.81
C ARG A 33 20.13 5.88 -20.19
N ALA A 34 19.87 4.73 -19.57
CA ALA A 34 18.59 4.44 -18.94
C ALA A 34 18.42 5.06 -17.54
N LYS A 35 19.41 5.81 -17.03
CA LYS A 35 19.40 6.32 -15.66
C LYS A 35 18.09 7.01 -15.27
N ASP A 36 17.62 7.95 -16.07
CA ASP A 36 16.43 8.74 -15.74
C ASP A 36 15.15 7.90 -15.83
N THR A 37 15.12 6.94 -16.75
CA THR A 37 14.04 5.95 -16.85
C THR A 37 13.99 5.06 -15.61
N ILE A 38 15.14 4.51 -15.19
CA ILE A 38 15.22 3.63 -14.03
C ILE A 38 14.73 4.37 -12.80
N VAL A 39 15.16 5.62 -12.59
CA VAL A 39 14.68 6.47 -11.48
C VAL A 39 13.17 6.66 -11.55
N ALA A 40 12.65 7.09 -12.70
CA ALA A 40 11.24 7.40 -12.83
C ALA A 40 10.35 6.15 -12.66
N LEU A 41 10.75 5.01 -13.23
CA LEU A 41 10.05 3.73 -13.08
C LEU A 41 10.11 3.23 -11.63
N LYS A 42 11.27 3.34 -10.98
CA LYS A 42 11.40 3.08 -9.55
C LYS A 42 10.46 3.93 -8.72
N THR A 43 10.49 5.24 -8.89
CA THR A 43 9.65 6.16 -8.11
C THR A 43 8.17 5.89 -8.33
N ALA A 44 7.75 5.61 -9.58
CA ALA A 44 6.38 5.30 -9.92
C ALA A 44 5.89 3.98 -9.30
N LEU A 45 6.71 2.92 -9.36
CA LEU A 45 6.33 1.58 -8.92
C LEU A 45 6.52 1.38 -7.41
N MET A 46 7.48 2.06 -6.78
CA MET A 46 7.72 1.95 -5.34
C MET A 46 6.45 2.28 -4.55
N GLY A 47 5.80 3.42 -4.83
CA GLY A 47 4.65 3.87 -4.05
C GLY A 47 3.43 2.96 -4.20
N SER A 48 3.12 2.57 -5.43
CA SER A 48 1.93 1.80 -5.75
C SER A 48 2.04 0.33 -5.33
N LEU A 49 3.19 -0.30 -5.63
CA LEU A 49 3.45 -1.67 -5.22
C LEU A 49 3.75 -1.79 -3.73
N ALA A 50 4.22 -0.72 -3.06
CA ALA A 50 4.30 -0.67 -1.60
C ALA A 50 2.92 -0.79 -0.99
N GLY A 51 1.99 0.12 -1.33
CA GLY A 51 0.65 0.15 -0.74
C GLY A 51 -0.14 -1.13 -1.00
N VAL A 52 -0.09 -1.64 -2.23
CA VAL A 52 -0.73 -2.92 -2.60
C VAL A 52 -0.06 -4.10 -1.89
N GLY A 53 1.27 -4.16 -1.90
CA GLY A 53 2.02 -5.24 -1.27
C GLY A 53 1.81 -5.31 0.23
N ASP A 54 1.82 -4.18 0.92
CA ASP A 54 1.64 -4.12 2.37
C ASP A 54 0.21 -4.54 2.75
N SER A 55 -0.79 -4.09 2.00
CA SER A 55 -2.18 -4.47 2.23
C SER A 55 -2.43 -5.96 1.95
N LEU A 56 -1.92 -6.49 0.84
CA LEU A 56 -2.17 -7.89 0.44
C LEU A 56 -1.35 -8.89 1.25
N PHE A 57 -0.03 -8.69 1.30
CA PHE A 57 0.88 -9.70 1.84
C PHE A 57 1.24 -9.52 3.30
N HIS A 58 1.15 -8.29 3.83
CA HIS A 58 1.39 -8.05 5.25
C HIS A 58 0.09 -8.09 6.05
N VAL A 59 -0.95 -7.37 5.60
CA VAL A 59 -2.23 -7.30 6.32
C VAL A 59 -3.13 -8.48 6.00
N ILE A 60 -3.57 -8.65 4.76
CA ILE A 60 -4.59 -9.66 4.41
C ILE A 60 -4.05 -11.09 4.59
N TRP A 61 -2.87 -11.38 4.05
CA TRP A 61 -2.25 -12.70 4.20
C TRP A 61 -2.02 -13.05 5.68
N GLY A 62 -1.44 -12.12 6.44
CA GLY A 62 -1.21 -12.29 7.88
C GLY A 62 -2.52 -12.50 8.64
N THR A 63 -3.57 -11.73 8.32
CA THR A 63 -4.88 -11.84 9.00
C THR A 63 -5.58 -13.17 8.69
N ILE A 64 -5.59 -13.60 7.43
CA ILE A 64 -6.26 -14.86 7.03
C ILE A 64 -5.54 -16.06 7.63
N PHE A 65 -4.26 -16.23 7.30
CA PHE A 65 -3.50 -17.39 7.77
C PHE A 65 -3.26 -17.34 9.28
N GLY A 66 -3.13 -16.15 9.86
CA GLY A 66 -2.97 -15.95 11.30
C GLY A 66 -4.26 -16.23 12.06
N SER A 67 -5.42 -15.81 11.53
CA SER A 67 -6.72 -16.14 12.13
C SER A 67 -6.98 -17.64 12.09
N ILE A 68 -6.67 -18.31 10.97
CA ILE A 68 -6.83 -19.77 10.85
C ILE A 68 -5.86 -20.50 11.79
N ALA A 69 -4.58 -20.11 11.80
CA ALA A 69 -3.59 -20.70 12.68
C ALA A 69 -3.96 -20.49 14.16
N GLY A 70 -4.47 -19.31 14.52
CA GLY A 70 -4.89 -18.96 15.86
C GLY A 70 -6.10 -19.76 16.34
N THR A 71 -7.15 -19.93 15.53
CA THR A 71 -8.34 -20.71 15.91
C THR A 71 -8.02 -22.19 16.08
N LEU A 72 -7.16 -22.76 15.21
CA LEU A 72 -6.70 -24.14 15.36
C LEU A 72 -5.77 -24.33 16.56
N ALA A 73 -4.91 -23.35 16.86
CA ALA A 73 -4.03 -23.39 18.03
C ALA A 73 -4.81 -23.34 19.34
N GLN A 74 -5.87 -22.51 19.42
CA GLN A 74 -6.78 -22.48 20.58
C GLN A 74 -7.50 -23.82 20.80
N SER A 75 -7.72 -24.59 19.74
CA SER A 75 -8.30 -25.93 19.79
C SER A 75 -7.27 -27.02 20.15
N GLY A 76 -6.01 -26.65 20.47
CA GLY A 76 -4.93 -27.57 20.82
C GLY A 76 -4.28 -28.29 19.63
N SER A 77 -4.58 -27.90 18.40
CA SER A 77 -4.11 -28.58 17.19
C SER A 77 -2.82 -27.97 16.63
N ILE A 78 -1.78 -28.81 16.46
CA ILE A 78 -0.49 -28.44 15.84
C ILE A 78 -0.65 -28.04 14.36
N VAL A 79 -1.76 -28.43 13.74
CA VAL A 79 -2.05 -28.16 12.31
C VAL A 79 -2.06 -26.65 12.03
N GLY A 80 -2.50 -25.81 12.98
CA GLY A 80 -2.46 -24.35 12.83
C GLY A 80 -1.04 -23.80 12.61
N CYS A 81 -0.07 -24.28 13.38
CA CYS A 81 1.34 -23.88 13.24
C CYS A 81 1.93 -24.34 11.90
N VAL A 82 1.57 -25.52 11.43
CA VAL A 82 2.04 -26.05 10.14
C VAL A 82 1.50 -25.22 8.98
N ILE A 83 0.22 -24.85 8.99
CA ILE A 83 -0.40 -23.98 7.98
C ILE A 83 0.32 -22.64 7.92
N TRP A 84 0.64 -22.04 9.07
CA TRP A 84 1.37 -20.77 9.13
C TRP A 84 2.77 -20.88 8.50
N ILE A 85 3.51 -21.96 8.78
CA ILE A 85 4.84 -22.19 8.21
C ILE A 85 4.75 -22.37 6.70
N ILE A 86 3.82 -23.20 6.20
CA ILE A 86 3.63 -23.42 4.77
C ILE A 86 3.26 -22.12 4.05
N ALA A 87 2.37 -21.32 4.64
CA ALA A 87 1.98 -20.03 4.06
C ALA A 87 3.17 -19.06 3.93
N ASN A 88 4.05 -19.01 4.92
CA ASN A 88 5.27 -18.18 4.86
C ASN A 88 6.29 -18.72 3.84
N ILE A 89 6.43 -20.04 3.74
CA ILE A 89 7.28 -20.67 2.72
C ILE A 89 6.74 -20.36 1.31
N ALA A 90 5.41 -20.42 1.12
CA ALA A 90 4.79 -20.06 -0.15
C ALA A 90 5.06 -18.59 -0.54
N LEU A 91 5.00 -17.66 0.43
CA LEU A 91 5.39 -16.26 0.18
C LEU A 91 6.88 -16.13 -0.20
N LEU A 92 7.77 -16.88 0.44
CA LEU A 92 9.20 -16.86 0.13
C LEU A 92 9.47 -17.31 -1.32
N PHE A 93 8.84 -18.42 -1.75
CA PHE A 93 8.94 -18.89 -3.13
C PHE A 93 8.26 -17.96 -4.13
N GLY A 94 7.09 -17.42 -3.79
CA GLY A 94 6.39 -16.42 -4.61
C GLY A 94 7.24 -15.19 -4.86
N ARG A 95 7.94 -14.70 -3.81
CA ARG A 95 8.92 -13.62 -3.91
C ARG A 95 10.08 -13.97 -4.85
N ALA A 96 10.60 -15.18 -4.80
CA ALA A 96 11.70 -15.61 -5.69
C ALA A 96 11.24 -15.68 -7.16
N ALA A 97 10.00 -16.09 -7.42
CA ALA A 97 9.43 -16.18 -8.77
C ALA A 97 9.17 -14.80 -9.42
N LEU A 98 8.94 -13.76 -8.61
CA LEU A 98 8.71 -12.40 -9.10
C LEU A 98 9.95 -11.75 -9.75
N LEU A 99 11.16 -12.16 -9.36
CA LEU A 99 12.40 -11.64 -9.93
C LEU A 99 12.60 -12.01 -11.42
N PRO A 100 12.57 -13.31 -11.82
CA PRO A 100 12.70 -13.68 -13.24
C PRO A 100 11.49 -13.21 -14.07
N LEU A 101 10.30 -13.12 -13.48
CA LEU A 101 9.15 -12.50 -14.13
C LEU A 101 9.39 -11.02 -14.41
N GLY A 102 9.90 -10.28 -13.42
CA GLY A 102 10.26 -8.87 -13.55
C GLY A 102 11.31 -8.65 -14.63
N TYR A 103 12.36 -9.48 -14.66
CA TYR A 103 13.39 -9.43 -15.69
C TYR A 103 12.82 -9.68 -17.09
N LYS A 104 12.03 -10.75 -17.28
CA LYS A 104 11.41 -11.07 -18.58
C LYS A 104 10.46 -9.96 -19.05
N GLN A 105 9.73 -9.34 -18.15
CA GLN A 105 8.86 -8.20 -18.46
C GLN A 105 9.67 -6.94 -18.75
N GLY A 106 10.74 -6.68 -18.01
CA GLY A 106 11.67 -5.57 -18.25
C GLY A 106 12.35 -5.65 -19.61
N VAL A 107 12.81 -6.84 -20.02
CA VAL A 107 13.39 -7.05 -21.36
C VAL A 107 12.36 -6.74 -22.44
N LYS A 108 11.11 -7.21 -22.30
CA LYS A 108 10.03 -6.83 -23.22
C LYS A 108 9.78 -5.32 -23.23
N LEU A 109 9.89 -4.67 -22.09
CA LEU A 109 9.69 -3.24 -21.95
C LEU A 109 10.73 -2.46 -22.76
N VAL A 110 12.00 -2.83 -22.67
CA VAL A 110 13.08 -2.08 -23.31
C VAL A 110 13.16 -2.40 -24.81
N THR A 111 12.96 -3.66 -25.18
CA THR A 111 12.98 -4.09 -26.60
C THR A 111 11.77 -3.61 -27.40
N THR A 112 10.57 -3.60 -26.80
CA THR A 112 9.31 -3.35 -27.54
C THR A 112 8.77 -1.94 -27.31
N LEU A 113 9.12 -1.29 -26.19
CA LEU A 113 8.60 0.03 -25.81
C LEU A 113 9.70 1.09 -25.68
N LYS A 114 10.86 0.90 -26.32
CA LYS A 114 12.00 1.83 -26.26
C LYS A 114 11.61 3.29 -26.50
N ASP A 115 10.84 3.56 -27.55
CA ASP A 115 10.37 4.92 -27.90
C ASP A 115 9.17 5.39 -27.06
N LYS A 116 8.54 4.48 -26.31
CA LYS A 116 7.36 4.73 -25.49
C LYS A 116 7.64 4.59 -24.00
N LEU A 117 8.91 4.52 -23.61
CA LEU A 117 9.31 4.22 -22.24
C LEU A 117 8.88 5.33 -21.27
N SER A 118 8.93 6.59 -21.71
CA SER A 118 8.38 7.74 -20.98
C SER A 118 6.86 7.66 -20.81
N ALA A 119 6.13 7.28 -21.86
CA ALA A 119 4.68 7.10 -21.83
C ALA A 119 4.29 5.93 -20.91
N PHE A 120 5.06 4.84 -20.93
CA PHE A 120 4.88 3.71 -20.02
C PHE A 120 5.10 4.11 -18.56
N THR A 121 6.18 4.84 -18.26
CA THR A 121 6.45 5.31 -16.88
C THR A 121 5.39 6.29 -16.39
N ASN A 122 4.90 7.18 -17.26
CA ASN A 122 3.78 8.07 -16.92
C ASN A 122 2.49 7.26 -16.66
N ALA A 123 2.18 6.26 -17.48
CA ALA A 123 1.05 5.37 -17.26
C ALA A 123 1.18 4.59 -15.94
N ALA A 124 2.38 4.09 -15.60
CA ALA A 124 2.65 3.43 -14.33
C ALA A 124 2.48 4.37 -13.13
N THR A 125 2.88 5.63 -13.26
CA THR A 125 2.70 6.66 -12.22
C THR A 125 1.22 6.94 -11.99
N VAL A 126 0.45 7.15 -13.07
CA VAL A 126 -1.00 7.39 -12.99
C VAL A 126 -1.72 6.19 -12.37
N LEU A 127 -1.39 4.98 -12.81
CA LEU A 127 -1.94 3.74 -12.25
C LEU A 127 -1.62 3.67 -10.75
N GLY A 128 -0.38 4.01 -10.38
CA GLY A 128 0.05 3.98 -8.99
C GLY A 128 -0.70 4.94 -8.07
N VAL A 129 -0.87 6.20 -8.47
CA VAL A 129 -1.64 7.18 -7.71
C VAL A 129 -3.11 6.77 -7.62
N THR A 130 -3.67 6.21 -8.70
CA THR A 130 -5.06 5.74 -8.75
C THR A 130 -5.29 4.58 -7.76
N VAL A 131 -4.38 3.62 -7.72
CA VAL A 131 -4.47 2.47 -6.80
C VAL A 131 -4.36 2.91 -5.35
N ILE A 132 -3.41 3.81 -5.03
CA ILE A 132 -3.30 4.37 -3.68
C ILE A 132 -4.59 5.09 -3.28
N GLY A 133 -5.17 5.88 -4.19
CA GLY A 133 -6.45 6.56 -3.96
C GLY A 133 -7.61 5.59 -3.66
N ALA A 134 -7.71 4.49 -4.40
CA ALA A 134 -8.72 3.45 -4.19
C ALA A 134 -8.53 2.64 -2.90
N LEU A 135 -7.28 2.53 -2.40
CA LEU A 135 -6.98 1.83 -1.14
C LEU A 135 -7.45 2.59 0.09
N ILE A 136 -7.51 3.93 0.05
CA ILE A 136 -7.93 4.76 1.21
C ILE A 136 -9.28 4.30 1.78
N PRO A 137 -10.40 4.26 1.02
CA PRO A 137 -11.69 3.82 1.55
C PRO A 137 -11.75 2.32 1.85
N SER A 138 -10.89 1.51 1.21
CA SER A 138 -10.90 0.05 1.39
C SER A 138 -10.19 -0.41 2.66
N VAL A 139 -9.15 0.32 3.09
CA VAL A 139 -8.27 -0.06 4.20
C VAL A 139 -8.59 0.75 5.46
N VAL A 140 -8.95 2.03 5.33
CA VAL A 140 -9.24 2.90 6.47
C VAL A 140 -10.73 2.80 6.80
N LYS A 141 -11.05 1.94 7.78
CA LYS A 141 -12.39 1.84 8.36
C LYS A 141 -12.54 2.86 9.49
N ALA A 142 -12.91 4.08 9.14
CA ALA A 142 -13.28 5.11 10.11
C ALA A 142 -14.74 5.50 9.87
N THR A 143 -15.62 5.16 10.81
CA THR A 143 -17.05 5.50 10.75
C THR A 143 -17.39 6.61 11.73
N VAL A 144 -18.41 7.40 11.43
CA VAL A 144 -18.88 8.49 12.30
C VAL A 144 -20.26 8.08 12.82
N PRO A 145 -20.35 7.41 13.99
CA PRO A 145 -21.61 6.92 14.53
C PRO A 145 -22.49 8.04 15.13
N PHE A 146 -22.35 9.28 14.67
CA PHE A 146 -23.07 10.42 15.22
C PHE A 146 -24.51 10.46 14.67
N VAL A 147 -25.46 10.06 15.53
CA VAL A 147 -26.90 10.11 15.26
C VAL A 147 -27.49 11.35 15.93
N TYR A 148 -27.91 12.34 15.14
CA TYR A 148 -28.60 13.52 15.67
C TYR A 148 -30.10 13.22 15.76
N LYS A 149 -30.64 13.16 16.99
CA LYS A 149 -32.07 12.94 17.23
C LYS A 149 -32.74 14.27 17.59
N LYS A 150 -33.70 14.72 16.79
CA LYS A 150 -34.64 15.79 17.14
C LYS A 150 -36.00 15.52 16.50
N ASP A 151 -37.07 15.58 17.29
CA ASP A 151 -38.48 15.49 16.86
C ASP A 151 -38.86 14.23 16.04
N GLY A 152 -38.46 13.03 16.50
CA GLY A 152 -38.91 11.76 15.92
C GLY A 152 -38.30 11.38 14.58
N VAL A 153 -37.40 12.20 14.03
CA VAL A 153 -36.60 11.89 12.85
C VAL A 153 -35.16 11.60 13.28
N GLU A 154 -34.72 10.36 13.12
CA GLU A 154 -33.32 9.98 13.34
C GLU A 154 -32.52 10.38 12.11
N LEU A 155 -31.71 11.44 12.22
CA LEU A 155 -30.84 11.87 11.14
C LEU A 155 -29.44 11.34 11.41
N VAL A 156 -29.11 10.24 10.73
CA VAL A 156 -27.77 9.66 10.72
C VAL A 156 -26.90 10.59 9.88
N ILE A 157 -26.00 11.35 10.53
CA ILE A 157 -25.12 12.29 9.82
C ILE A 157 -24.22 11.55 8.82
N GLN A 158 -23.92 10.28 9.09
CA GLN A 158 -23.17 9.41 8.18
C GLN A 158 -23.87 9.19 6.84
N ASP A 159 -25.20 9.00 6.81
CA ASP A 159 -25.95 8.81 5.55
C ASP A 159 -25.99 10.08 4.70
N THR A 160 -25.99 11.26 5.33
CA THR A 160 -25.96 12.55 4.61
C THR A 160 -24.57 12.84 4.05
N LEU A 161 -23.51 12.47 4.78
CA LEU A 161 -22.13 12.59 4.33
C LEU A 161 -21.81 11.58 3.21
N ASP A 162 -22.24 10.32 3.38
CA ASP A 162 -22.04 9.25 2.39
C ASP A 162 -22.85 9.49 1.11
N ALA A 163 -23.98 10.22 1.17
CA ALA A 163 -24.73 10.66 -0.01
C ALA A 163 -23.99 11.72 -0.85
N ILE A 164 -23.11 12.52 -0.24
CA ILE A 164 -22.29 13.53 -0.94
C ILE A 164 -21.00 12.89 -1.45
N LEU A 165 -20.29 12.16 -0.58
CA LEU A 165 -19.06 11.44 -0.93
C LEU A 165 -18.87 10.23 0.01
N PRO A 166 -18.99 8.99 -0.49
CA PRO A 166 -18.77 7.80 0.33
C PRO A 166 -17.31 7.77 0.81
N ALA A 167 -17.12 7.52 2.12
CA ALA A 167 -15.81 7.51 2.78
C ALA A 167 -15.08 8.87 2.85
N LEU A 168 -15.82 9.98 2.97
CA LEU A 168 -15.26 11.32 3.19
C LEU A 168 -14.32 11.37 4.43
N VAL A 169 -14.70 10.69 5.50
CA VAL A 169 -13.96 10.70 6.78
C VAL A 169 -12.59 10.02 6.65
N PRO A 170 -12.48 8.79 6.08
CA PRO A 170 -11.21 8.20 5.68
C PRO A 170 -10.32 9.11 4.83
N VAL A 171 -10.90 9.78 3.82
CA VAL A 171 -10.16 10.67 2.91
C VAL A 171 -9.61 11.90 3.66
N LEU A 172 -10.43 12.53 4.51
CA LEU A 172 -10.01 13.66 5.33
C LEU A 172 -8.89 13.29 6.31
N LEU A 173 -8.97 12.11 6.94
CA LEU A 173 -7.90 11.61 7.79
C LEU A 173 -6.60 11.40 7.01
N VAL A 174 -6.67 10.81 5.81
CA VAL A 174 -5.48 10.62 4.97
C VAL A 174 -4.90 11.97 4.50
N LEU A 175 -5.74 12.94 4.13
CA LEU A 175 -5.28 14.29 3.78
C LEU A 175 -4.63 15.01 4.97
N LEU A 176 -5.21 14.90 6.16
CA LEU A 176 -4.67 15.48 7.39
C LEU A 176 -3.30 14.87 7.72
N THR A 177 -3.17 13.56 7.61
CA THR A 177 -1.89 12.87 7.87
C THR A 177 -0.84 13.18 6.82
N TYR A 178 -1.22 13.25 5.54
CA TYR A 178 -0.34 13.72 4.46
C TYR A 178 0.16 15.15 4.72
N TRP A 179 -0.73 16.06 5.10
CA TRP A 179 -0.38 17.45 5.44
C TRP A 179 0.56 17.51 6.64
N MET A 180 0.31 16.73 7.70
CA MET A 180 1.20 16.63 8.87
C MET A 180 2.60 16.12 8.51
N LEU A 181 2.71 15.12 7.63
CA LEU A 181 4.00 14.60 7.16
C LEU A 181 4.78 15.60 6.30
N GLY A 182 4.10 16.58 5.69
CA GLY A 182 4.74 17.69 4.99
C GLY A 182 5.53 18.65 5.90
N HIS A 183 5.27 18.63 7.21
CA HIS A 183 6.00 19.46 8.16
C HIS A 183 7.29 18.77 8.64
N LYS A 184 8.45 19.41 8.38
CA LYS A 184 9.80 18.93 8.74
C LYS A 184 10.03 18.55 10.22
N LYS A 185 9.11 18.89 11.13
CA LYS A 185 9.20 18.57 12.58
C LYS A 185 8.45 17.28 12.98
N LEU A 186 7.65 16.72 12.08
CA LEU A 186 6.81 15.55 12.33
C LEU A 186 7.38 14.32 11.61
N ASN A 187 7.94 13.40 12.39
CA ASN A 187 8.34 12.08 11.91
C ASN A 187 7.13 11.14 11.91
N SER A 188 7.14 10.10 11.07
CA SER A 188 6.02 9.13 10.95
C SER A 188 5.54 8.60 12.31
N THR A 189 6.47 8.31 13.23
CA THR A 189 6.14 7.86 14.60
C THR A 189 5.32 8.88 15.39
N ARG A 190 5.63 10.18 15.28
CA ARG A 190 4.88 11.25 15.99
C ARG A 190 3.48 11.42 15.41
N VAL A 191 3.35 11.29 14.09
CA VAL A 191 2.06 11.37 13.40
C VAL A 191 1.16 10.21 13.85
N ILE A 192 1.69 8.99 13.96
CA ILE A 192 0.95 7.83 14.49
C ILE A 192 0.41 8.11 15.90
N TRP A 193 1.25 8.62 16.81
CA TRP A 193 0.82 8.96 18.18
C TRP A 193 -0.28 10.03 18.21
N ILE A 194 -0.18 11.05 17.36
CA ILE A 194 -1.20 12.11 17.28
C ILE A 194 -2.53 11.55 16.78
N ILE A 195 -2.53 10.75 15.72
CA ILE A 195 -3.75 10.11 15.20
C ILE A 195 -4.36 9.20 16.27
N LEU A 196 -3.55 8.42 16.98
CA LEU A 196 -4.05 7.52 18.01
C LEU A 196 -4.77 8.27 19.14
N ILE A 197 -4.15 9.34 19.67
CA ILE A 197 -4.74 10.19 20.70
C ILE A 197 -6.01 10.87 20.17
N LEU A 198 -5.97 11.37 18.93
CA LEU A 198 -7.09 12.02 18.27
C LEU A 198 -8.27 11.04 18.08
N SER A 199 -8.02 9.82 17.60
CA SER A 199 -9.04 8.78 17.45
C SER A 199 -9.68 8.40 18.78
N ILE A 200 -8.90 8.28 19.86
CA ILE A 200 -9.42 8.01 21.21
C ILE A 200 -10.30 9.18 21.70
N ALA A 201 -9.85 10.42 21.50
CA ALA A 201 -10.60 11.60 21.91
C ALA A 201 -11.91 11.77 21.13
N LEU A 202 -11.89 11.60 19.80
CA LEU A 202 -13.10 11.66 18.98
C LEU A 202 -14.05 10.49 19.23
N SER A 203 -13.53 9.32 19.58
CA SER A 203 -14.36 8.18 20.00
C SER A 203 -15.03 8.42 21.35
N ALA A 204 -14.30 8.98 22.32
CA ALA A 204 -14.87 9.38 23.61
C ALA A 204 -15.94 10.48 23.50
N LEU A 205 -15.85 11.34 22.47
CA LEU A 205 -16.85 12.36 22.14
C LEU A 205 -18.03 11.83 21.30
N GLY A 206 -18.03 10.54 20.92
CA GLY A 206 -19.08 9.92 20.12
C GLY A 206 -19.11 10.35 18.64
N ILE A 207 -18.02 10.96 18.16
CA ILE A 207 -17.91 11.48 16.78
C ILE A 207 -17.25 10.44 15.86
N LEU A 208 -16.39 9.54 16.37
CA LEU A 208 -15.78 8.45 15.59
C LEU A 208 -16.02 7.08 16.24
N GLY A 209 -16.21 6.05 15.41
CA GLY A 209 -16.44 4.65 15.79
C GLY A 209 -15.73 3.69 14.87
#